data_AF-A0A9W7KNJ3-F1
#
_entry.id   AF-A0A9W7KNJ3-F1
#
_cell.length_a   1.000
_cell.length_b   1.000
_cell.length_c   1.000
_cell.angle_alpha   90.00
_cell.angle_beta   90.00
_cell.angle_gamma   90.00
#
_symmetry.space_group_name_H-M   'P 1'
#
loop_
_entity.id
_entity.type
_entity.pdbx_description
1 polymer ?
#
loop_
_entity_poly.entity_id
_entity_poly.type
_entity_poly.pdbx_seq_one_letter_code
_entity_poly.pdbx_strand_id
1 'polypeptide(L)'
;MSSLASLDTAALQVKSSVGAPIASRLCGTPVAYLSPRLLATLSEQELIQAFTSLDRVANAATTHPRFLNCVAKLLRQVGNAHRGILVKAIRDAGPAQELGKGDAEQQGMALVAALRTLQDLKRRSRLMSVRSSVSALPAGTPIERLHLQRIRRVEAVARAVFRRATHGTSCTVRLTDDPAAVGFTVRLGRVYPYGGRYKTFAANCSSWIVTVPRRWLSRVDRWGLAVVDGLLTLDAQPLCSPVAGIEVYAAVWAAQTRGLDVRVERGAIARQGEIAYHGSDVARAIAGLRRKMSLAERRALSPENRAERRLQRLATFARRFGDEPVTLDDSAAVGNCAYGTRSWCYGVGIDPDANVTTLARVLEGCRQRPQDEAWAVVMHVVQRCRSR
;
A
#
# COMPACT_ATOMS: atom_id res chain seq x y z
N MET A 1 45.92 22.99 34.12
CA MET A 1 44.89 24.00 33.82
C MET A 1 45.16 24.68 32.48
N SER A 2 45.22 23.92 31.37
CA SER A 2 45.55 24.43 30.03
C SER A 2 44.70 23.78 28.92
N SER A 3 43.40 23.57 29.17
CA SER A 3 42.50 22.93 28.19
C SER A 3 41.15 23.63 27.98
N LEU A 4 40.85 24.69 28.73
CA LEU A 4 39.58 25.43 28.60
C LEU A 4 39.71 26.77 27.87
N ALA A 5 40.92 27.34 27.79
CA ALA A 5 41.16 28.59 27.05
C ALA A 5 41.28 28.41 25.52
N SER A 6 41.31 27.17 25.01
CA SER A 6 41.45 26.87 23.57
C SER A 6 40.10 26.73 22.84
N LEU A 7 39.00 26.55 23.57
CA LEU A 7 37.67 26.33 22.99
C LEU A 7 36.87 27.63 22.85
N ASP A 8 37.10 28.62 23.72
CA ASP A 8 36.42 29.93 23.62
C ASP A 8 36.95 30.80 22.46
N THR A 9 38.23 30.66 22.10
CA THR A 9 38.82 31.41 20.97
C THR A 9 38.32 30.91 19.62
N ALA A 10 37.98 29.62 19.50
CA ALA A 10 37.37 29.04 18.30
C ALA A 10 35.88 29.43 18.17
N ALA A 11 35.15 29.57 19.28
CA ALA A 11 33.75 29.98 19.29
C ALA A 11 33.56 31.47 18.96
N LEU A 12 34.52 32.34 19.34
CA LEU A 12 34.49 33.77 19.04
C LEU A 12 34.85 34.12 17.58
N GLN A 13 35.69 33.32 16.90
CA GLN A 13 36.00 33.52 15.48
C GLN A 13 34.85 33.13 14.52
N VAL A 14 33.89 32.32 14.97
CA VAL A 14 32.74 31.92 14.14
C VAL A 14 31.66 33.02 14.08
N LYS A 15 31.58 33.91 15.07
CA LYS A 15 30.60 35.01 15.09
C LYS A 15 31.01 36.25 14.29
N SER A 16 32.30 36.45 13.99
CA SER A 16 32.80 37.63 13.27
C SER A 16 32.91 37.47 11.74
N SER A 17 32.46 36.35 11.17
CA SER A 17 32.56 36.06 9.73
C SER A 17 31.21 35.80 9.06
N VAL A 18 30.21 36.64 9.35
CA VAL A 18 28.97 36.72 8.56
C VAL A 18 29.20 37.64 7.37
N GLY A 19 29.91 37.13 6.37
CA GLY A 19 30.30 37.86 5.16
C GLY A 19 30.75 36.91 4.07
N ALA A 20 29.88 35.95 3.74
CA ALA A 20 29.89 35.02 2.61
C ALA A 20 31.25 34.37 2.15
N PRO A 21 31.30 33.02 1.98
CA PRO A 21 30.28 32.11 2.49
C PRO A 21 30.74 30.69 2.89
N ILE A 22 30.03 30.16 3.89
CA ILE A 22 29.72 28.73 4.05
C ILE A 22 29.41 28.05 2.70
N ALA A 23 28.82 28.76 1.74
CA ALA A 23 28.60 28.30 0.36
C ALA A 23 29.86 27.86 -0.40
N SER A 24 31.07 28.32 -0.05
CA SER A 24 32.33 27.82 -0.66
C SER A 24 32.69 26.42 -0.13
N ARG A 25 32.40 26.13 1.14
CA ARG A 25 32.57 24.80 1.76
C ARG A 25 31.48 23.80 1.36
N LEU A 26 30.33 24.31 0.89
CA LEU A 26 29.21 23.47 0.46
C LEU A 26 29.27 23.10 -1.03
N CYS A 27 30.07 23.80 -1.83
CA CYS A 27 30.24 23.51 -3.26
C CYS A 27 30.67 22.05 -3.48
N GLY A 28 29.84 21.27 -4.19
CA GLY A 28 30.09 19.86 -4.46
C GLY A 28 29.50 18.87 -3.43
N THR A 29 28.89 19.34 -2.34
CA THR A 29 28.21 18.48 -1.35
C THR A 29 26.69 18.41 -1.62
N PRO A 30 26.00 17.33 -1.23
CA PRO A 30 24.53 17.24 -1.34
C PRO A 30 23.76 18.33 -0.57
N VAL A 31 24.42 19.05 0.35
CA VAL A 31 23.84 20.16 1.11
C VAL A 31 23.73 21.45 0.30
N ALA A 32 24.52 21.62 -0.77
CA ALA A 32 24.43 22.77 -1.67
C ALA A 32 23.01 22.98 -2.26
N TYR A 33 22.18 21.93 -2.24
CA TYR A 33 20.80 21.95 -2.70
C TYR A 33 19.79 22.38 -1.62
N LEU A 34 20.20 22.57 -0.37
CA LEU A 34 19.35 23.14 0.68
C LEU A 34 19.31 24.65 0.53
N SER A 35 18.12 25.24 0.60
CA SER A 35 17.99 26.69 0.40
C SER A 35 18.68 27.46 1.54
N PRO A 36 19.35 28.59 1.26
CA PRO A 36 19.99 29.43 2.29
C PRO A 36 19.03 29.84 3.42
N ARG A 37 17.74 29.98 3.09
CA ARG A 37 16.67 30.27 4.06
C ARG A 37 16.38 29.11 5.01
N LEU A 38 16.47 27.87 4.53
CA LEU A 38 16.31 26.70 5.39
C LEU A 38 17.46 26.61 6.40
N LEU A 39 18.70 26.83 5.93
CA LEU A 39 19.89 26.82 6.77
C LEU A 39 19.82 27.87 7.88
N ALA A 40 19.25 29.05 7.59
CA ALA A 40 19.06 30.12 8.58
C ALA A 40 18.01 29.83 9.67
N THR A 41 17.19 28.79 9.50
CA THR A 41 16.07 28.45 10.42
C THR A 41 16.33 27.20 11.26
N LEU A 42 17.42 26.50 11.00
CA LEU A 42 17.78 25.29 11.74
C LEU A 42 18.61 25.67 12.96
N SER A 43 18.36 24.97 14.07
CA SER A 43 19.26 25.04 15.21
C SER A 43 20.65 24.50 14.84
N GLU A 44 21.67 24.93 15.58
CA GLU A 44 23.05 24.45 15.40
C GLU A 44 23.13 22.93 15.52
N GLN A 45 22.38 22.32 16.45
CA GLN A 45 22.30 20.87 16.61
C GLN A 45 21.64 20.16 15.42
N GLU A 46 20.57 20.72 14.84
CA GLU A 46 19.93 20.15 13.64
C GLU A 46 20.85 20.23 12.43
N LEU A 47 21.63 21.31 12.30
CA LEU A 47 22.64 21.46 11.25
C LEU A 47 23.74 20.40 11.41
N ILE A 48 24.32 20.27 12.61
CA ILE A 48 25.35 19.25 12.90
C ILE A 48 24.83 17.84 12.60
N GLN A 49 23.60 17.53 13.00
CA GLN A 49 23.00 16.22 12.73
C GLN A 49 22.74 15.98 11.23
N ALA A 50 22.30 16.99 10.48
CA ALA A 50 22.11 16.90 9.04
C ALA A 50 23.45 16.73 8.30
N PHE A 51 24.48 17.47 8.68
CA PHE A 51 25.84 17.35 8.12
C PHE A 51 26.44 15.97 8.40
N THR A 52 26.41 15.53 9.65
CA THR A 52 26.89 14.19 10.05
C THR A 52 26.17 13.08 9.28
N SER A 53 24.86 13.24 9.04
CA SER A 53 24.06 12.28 8.28
C SER A 53 24.44 12.26 6.81
N LEU A 54 24.73 13.42 6.21
CA LEU A 54 25.10 13.55 4.81
C LEU A 54 26.52 13.09 4.53
N ASP A 55 27.47 13.36 5.43
CA ASP A 55 28.84 12.86 5.34
C ASP A 55 28.89 11.34 5.43
N ARG A 56 28.07 10.73 6.30
CA ARG A 56 27.93 9.27 6.36
C ARG A 56 27.39 8.69 5.06
N VAL A 57 26.41 9.35 4.44
CA VAL A 57 25.86 8.92 3.15
C VAL A 57 26.87 9.12 2.02
N ALA A 58 27.63 10.21 2.02
CA ALA A 58 28.67 10.49 1.03
C ALA A 58 29.84 9.50 1.13
N ASN A 59 30.32 9.22 2.35
CA ASN A 59 31.34 8.20 2.59
C ASN A 59 30.86 6.80 2.22
N ALA A 60 29.61 6.43 2.56
CA ALA A 60 29.04 5.17 2.10
C ALA A 60 28.92 5.12 0.56
N ALA A 61 28.69 6.26 -0.11
CA ALA A 61 28.56 6.36 -1.56
C ALA A 61 29.89 6.17 -2.29
N THR A 62 30.99 6.61 -1.69
CA THR A 62 32.33 6.39 -2.22
C THR A 62 32.81 4.96 -1.97
N THR A 63 32.53 4.38 -0.79
CA THR A 63 32.98 3.03 -0.44
C THR A 63 32.10 1.93 -1.07
N HIS A 64 30.77 2.13 -1.16
CA HIS A 64 29.81 1.11 -1.61
C HIS A 64 28.74 1.68 -2.58
N PRO A 65 29.13 2.20 -3.76
CA PRO A 65 28.23 2.89 -4.70
C PRO A 65 27.08 2.01 -5.24
N ARG A 66 27.31 0.70 -5.37
CA ARG A 66 26.30 -0.26 -5.85
C ARG A 66 25.23 -0.55 -4.81
N PHE A 67 25.62 -0.66 -3.54
CA PHE A 67 24.71 -0.83 -2.41
C PHE A 67 23.75 0.35 -2.28
N LEU A 68 24.27 1.58 -2.33
CA LEU A 68 23.45 2.78 -2.23
C LEU A 68 22.49 2.97 -3.41
N ASN A 69 22.91 2.63 -4.63
CA ASN A 69 22.01 2.63 -5.78
C ASN A 69 20.87 1.62 -5.63
N CYS A 70 21.15 0.45 -5.04
CA CYS A 70 20.13 -0.56 -4.73
C CYS A 70 19.13 -0.03 -3.68
N VAL A 71 19.63 0.52 -2.56
CA VAL A 71 18.78 1.06 -1.49
C VAL A 71 17.97 2.28 -1.98
N ALA A 72 18.55 3.18 -2.78
CA ALA A 72 17.85 4.32 -3.37
C ALA A 72 16.78 3.90 -4.40
N LYS A 73 16.98 2.78 -5.12
CA LYS A 73 15.95 2.19 -5.99
C LYS A 73 14.82 1.58 -5.14
N LEU A 74 15.16 0.83 -4.10
CA LEU A 74 14.20 0.24 -3.17
C LEU A 74 13.33 1.31 -2.51
N LEU A 75 13.93 2.40 -2.02
CA LEU A 75 13.20 3.54 -1.45
C LEU A 75 12.25 4.22 -2.44
N ARG A 76 12.64 4.31 -3.71
CA ARG A 76 11.78 4.86 -4.78
C ARG A 76 10.61 3.94 -5.10
N GLN A 77 10.80 2.63 -5.06
CA GLN A 77 9.78 1.62 -5.36
C GLN A 77 8.81 1.39 -4.19
N VAL A 78 9.30 1.49 -2.96
CA VAL A 78 8.57 1.13 -1.75
C VAL A 78 7.80 2.32 -1.15
N GLY A 79 8.07 3.55 -1.58
CA GLY A 79 7.38 4.74 -1.06
C GLY A 79 7.55 4.89 0.46
N ASN A 80 6.51 5.35 1.17
CA ASN A 80 6.51 5.48 2.65
C ASN A 80 6.46 4.13 3.41
N ALA A 81 6.64 2.98 2.76
CA ALA A 81 6.37 1.70 3.44
C ALA A 81 7.36 1.36 4.57
N HIS A 82 6.89 0.45 5.42
CA HIS A 82 7.38 0.12 6.76
C HIS A 82 8.90 -0.13 6.86
N ARG A 83 9.49 0.45 7.92
CA ARG A 83 10.89 0.29 8.37
C ARG A 83 11.40 -1.15 8.28
N GLY A 84 10.57 -2.13 8.61
CA GLY A 84 10.95 -3.56 8.58
C GLY A 84 11.22 -4.13 7.19
N ILE A 85 10.46 -3.70 6.16
CA ILE A 85 10.65 -4.17 4.77
C ILE A 85 11.96 -3.61 4.22
N LEU A 86 12.23 -2.34 4.52
CA LEU A 86 13.43 -1.67 4.05
C LEU A 86 14.69 -2.20 4.76
N VAL A 87 14.63 -2.40 6.08
CA VAL A 87 15.72 -3.04 6.85
C VAL A 87 16.00 -4.45 6.34
N LYS A 88 14.96 -5.24 6.07
CA LYS A 88 15.14 -6.58 5.50
C LYS A 88 15.79 -6.53 4.12
N ALA A 89 15.34 -5.65 3.23
CA ALA A 89 15.90 -5.51 1.89
C ALA A 89 17.37 -5.04 1.91
N ILE A 90 17.72 -4.13 2.82
CA ILE A 90 19.09 -3.68 3.07
C ILE A 90 19.95 -4.85 3.58
N ARG A 91 19.45 -5.59 4.57
CA ARG A 91 20.13 -6.73 5.18
C ARG A 91 20.37 -7.86 4.19
N ASP A 92 19.43 -8.10 3.28
CA ASP A 92 19.53 -9.15 2.28
C ASP A 92 20.44 -8.72 1.09
N ALA A 93 20.58 -7.41 0.84
CA ALA A 93 21.46 -6.86 -0.20
C ALA A 93 22.93 -6.69 0.23
N GLY A 94 23.20 -6.55 1.53
CA GLY A 94 24.55 -6.36 2.10
C GLY A 94 25.54 -7.47 1.77
N PRO A 95 25.21 -8.76 2.01
CA PRO A 95 26.10 -9.89 1.72
C PRO A 95 26.45 -10.01 0.23
N ALA A 96 25.54 -9.63 -0.67
CA ALA A 96 25.77 -9.61 -2.11
C ALA A 96 26.74 -8.49 -2.56
N GLN A 97 27.22 -7.67 -1.62
CA GLN A 97 28.16 -6.56 -1.83
C GLN A 97 29.32 -6.61 -0.82
N GLU A 98 29.61 -7.80 -0.27
CA GLU A 98 30.74 -8.05 0.65
C GLU A 98 30.69 -7.27 1.98
N LEU A 99 29.54 -6.71 2.33
CA LEU A 99 29.33 -6.08 3.63
C LEU A 99 28.94 -7.13 4.67
N GLY A 100 29.63 -7.11 5.83
CA GLY A 100 29.20 -7.84 7.01
C GLY A 100 27.75 -7.49 7.37
N LYS A 101 26.96 -8.49 7.76
CA LYS A 101 25.52 -8.32 8.02
C LYS A 101 25.20 -7.20 9.01
N GLY A 102 26.03 -7.04 10.05
CA GLY A 102 25.91 -5.96 11.04
C GLY A 102 26.18 -4.58 10.46
N ASP A 103 27.24 -4.46 9.65
CA ASP A 103 27.61 -3.19 9.00
C ASP A 103 26.58 -2.77 7.97
N ALA A 104 26.05 -3.71 7.18
CA ALA A 104 24.98 -3.45 6.22
C ALA A 104 23.70 -2.91 6.90
N GLU A 105 23.32 -3.49 8.04
CA GLU A 105 22.15 -3.06 8.82
C GLU A 105 22.37 -1.67 9.44
N GLN A 106 23.54 -1.42 10.03
CA GLN A 106 23.90 -0.13 10.62
C GLN A 106 23.97 0.98 9.57
N GLN A 107 24.67 0.76 8.45
CA GLN A 107 24.79 1.73 7.35
C GLN A 107 23.44 2.00 6.69
N GLY A 108 22.64 0.95 6.47
CA GLY A 108 21.30 1.10 5.92
C GLY A 108 20.36 1.89 6.84
N MET A 109 20.40 1.64 8.15
CA MET A 109 19.62 2.41 9.12
C MET A 109 20.04 3.88 9.17
N ALA A 110 21.35 4.16 9.10
CA ALA A 110 21.87 5.52 9.04
C ALA A 110 21.39 6.27 7.78
N LEU A 111 21.40 5.61 6.62
CA LEU A 111 20.88 6.18 5.38
C LEU A 111 19.37 6.47 5.46
N VAL A 112 18.59 5.55 6.03
CA VAL A 112 17.14 5.75 6.22
C VAL A 112 16.85 6.93 7.12
N ALA A 113 17.60 7.08 8.21
CA ALA A 113 17.50 8.24 9.09
C ALA A 113 17.86 9.53 8.34
N ALA A 114 18.98 9.55 7.61
CA ALA A 114 19.42 10.70 6.82
C ALA A 114 18.37 11.14 5.79
N LEU A 115 17.78 10.19 5.07
CA LEU A 115 16.77 10.47 4.05
C LEU A 115 15.46 10.99 4.63
N ARG A 116 15.07 10.52 5.82
CA ARG A 116 13.92 11.08 6.54
C ARG A 116 14.17 12.51 6.96
N THR A 117 15.33 12.79 7.54
CA THR A 117 15.75 14.16 7.88
C THR A 117 15.70 15.07 6.66
N LEU A 118 16.24 14.62 5.51
CA LEU A 118 16.18 15.39 4.25
C LEU A 118 14.75 15.59 3.73
N GLN A 119 13.88 14.59 3.85
CA GLN A 119 12.47 14.70 3.46
C GLN A 119 11.71 15.69 4.36
N ASP A 120 11.95 15.66 5.66
CA ASP A 120 11.34 16.59 6.62
C ASP A 120 11.85 18.01 6.40
N LEU A 121 13.14 18.18 6.17
CA LEU A 121 13.75 19.44 5.76
C LEU A 121 13.16 19.97 4.45
N LYS A 122 12.94 19.12 3.45
CA LYS A 122 12.27 19.49 2.18
C LYS A 122 10.80 19.85 2.39
N ARG A 123 10.09 19.21 3.32
CA ARG A 123 8.71 19.57 3.68
C ARG A 123 8.67 20.92 4.38
N ARG A 124 9.54 21.14 5.39
CA ARG A 124 9.67 22.42 6.09
C ARG A 124 10.05 23.54 5.13
N SER A 125 11.01 23.33 4.23
CA SER A 125 11.41 24.33 3.23
C SER A 125 10.28 24.69 2.26
N ARG A 126 9.43 23.73 1.87
CA ARG A 126 8.21 24.00 1.09
C ARG A 126 7.22 24.84 1.89
N LEU A 127 6.99 24.51 3.17
CA LEU A 127 6.10 25.29 4.03
C LEU A 127 6.62 26.72 4.28
N MET A 128 7.93 26.91 4.38
CA MET A 128 8.54 28.24 4.56
C MET A 128 8.68 29.03 3.26
N SER A 129 8.89 28.36 2.12
CA SER A 129 8.84 28.99 0.79
C SER A 129 7.44 29.53 0.48
N VAL A 130 6.40 28.83 0.93
CA VAL A 130 5.00 29.30 0.86
C VAL A 130 4.75 30.52 1.76
N ARG A 131 5.51 30.73 2.84
CA ARG A 131 5.36 31.90 3.73
C ARG A 131 6.09 33.16 3.25
N SER A 132 7.10 33.04 2.38
CA SER A 132 7.95 34.17 1.99
C SER A 132 7.70 34.69 0.56
N SER A 133 6.91 33.98 -0.22
CA SER A 133 6.19 34.63 -1.32
C SER A 133 4.88 35.11 -0.73
N VAL A 134 4.59 36.41 -0.86
CA VAL A 134 3.19 36.85 -0.94
C VAL A 134 2.66 36.22 -2.24
N SER A 135 2.41 34.90 -2.20
CA SER A 135 1.82 34.18 -3.30
C SER A 135 0.42 34.72 -3.36
N ALA A 136 0.21 35.66 -4.30
CA ALA A 136 -1.12 36.00 -4.75
C ALA A 136 -1.85 34.67 -4.92
N LEU A 137 -2.92 34.48 -4.12
CA LEU A 137 -3.73 33.28 -4.21
C LEU A 137 -4.10 33.10 -5.70
N PRO A 138 -4.21 31.86 -6.19
CA PRO A 138 -4.65 31.63 -7.55
C PRO A 138 -5.89 32.49 -7.85
N ALA A 139 -5.93 33.08 -9.04
CA ALA A 139 -7.02 33.96 -9.44
C ALA A 139 -8.40 33.32 -9.17
N GLY A 140 -9.38 34.17 -8.85
CA GLY A 140 -10.75 33.77 -8.55
C GLY A 140 -11.14 33.95 -7.07
N THR A 141 -12.40 33.69 -6.78
CA THR A 141 -12.96 33.72 -5.43
C THR A 141 -12.55 32.46 -4.63
N PRO A 142 -12.58 32.48 -3.29
CA PRO A 142 -12.32 31.29 -2.48
C PRO A 142 -13.21 30.09 -2.85
N ILE A 143 -14.46 30.35 -3.25
CA ILE A 143 -15.40 29.29 -3.63
C ILE A 143 -15.05 28.68 -4.99
N GLU A 144 -14.60 29.48 -5.96
CA GLU A 144 -14.10 29.00 -7.26
C GLU A 144 -12.84 28.16 -7.10
N ARG A 145 -11.89 28.61 -6.28
CA ARG A 145 -10.68 27.83 -5.97
C ARG A 145 -11.02 26.49 -5.34
N LEU A 146 -11.93 26.47 -4.37
CA LEU A 146 -12.40 25.25 -3.73
C LEU A 146 -13.14 24.33 -4.72
N HIS A 147 -13.94 24.91 -5.63
CA HIS A 147 -14.61 24.18 -6.70
C HIS A 147 -13.61 23.49 -7.63
N LEU A 148 -12.61 24.24 -8.11
CA LEU A 148 -11.53 23.71 -8.95
C LEU A 148 -10.71 22.64 -8.23
N GLN A 149 -10.41 22.85 -6.94
CA GLN A 149 -9.69 21.86 -6.13
C GLN A 149 -10.47 20.54 -6.03
N ARG A 150 -11.79 20.58 -5.81
CA ARG A 150 -12.66 19.40 -5.79
C ARG A 150 -12.59 18.65 -7.11
N ILE A 151 -12.79 19.35 -8.22
CA ILE A 151 -12.74 18.79 -9.58
C ILE A 151 -11.39 18.11 -9.82
N ARG A 152 -10.28 18.83 -9.60
CA ARG A 152 -8.93 18.30 -9.80
C ARG A 152 -8.64 17.08 -8.94
N ARG A 153 -9.11 17.08 -7.68
CA ARG A 153 -8.89 15.96 -6.77
C ARG A 153 -9.64 14.72 -7.24
N VAL A 154 -10.93 14.84 -7.56
CA VAL A 154 -11.74 13.72 -8.06
C VAL A 154 -11.18 13.18 -9.36
N GLU A 155 -10.81 14.06 -10.30
CA GLU A 155 -10.18 13.67 -11.56
C GLU A 155 -8.87 12.90 -11.32
N ALA A 156 -8.00 13.41 -10.45
CA ALA A 156 -6.73 12.76 -10.13
C ALA A 156 -6.95 11.35 -9.54
N VAL A 157 -7.92 11.19 -8.64
CA VAL A 157 -8.24 9.88 -8.06
C VAL A 157 -8.83 8.94 -9.11
N ALA A 158 -9.79 9.40 -9.92
CA ALA A 158 -10.37 8.58 -10.99
C ALA A 158 -9.30 8.08 -11.98
N ARG A 159 -8.35 8.95 -12.37
CA ARG A 159 -7.24 8.59 -13.27
C ARG A 159 -6.23 7.64 -12.64
N ALA A 160 -6.07 7.68 -11.32
CA ALA A 160 -5.19 6.76 -10.60
C ALA A 160 -5.81 5.35 -10.45
N VAL A 161 -7.14 5.28 -10.33
CA VAL A 161 -7.86 4.03 -10.06
C VAL A 161 -8.20 3.26 -11.34
N PHE A 162 -8.65 3.94 -12.40
CA PHE A 162 -9.19 3.27 -13.58
C PHE A 162 -8.21 3.18 -14.74
N ARG A 163 -8.26 2.04 -15.45
CA ARG A 163 -7.54 1.86 -16.72
C ARG A 163 -8.06 2.85 -17.76
N ARG A 164 -7.14 3.41 -18.54
CA ARG A 164 -7.38 4.43 -19.57
C ARG A 164 -7.38 3.79 -20.96
N ALA A 165 -8.07 4.43 -21.90
CA ALA A 165 -7.97 4.05 -23.30
C ALA A 165 -6.57 4.40 -23.84
N THR A 166 -6.06 3.57 -24.75
CA THR A 166 -4.70 3.69 -25.30
C THR A 166 -4.45 5.05 -25.95
N HIS A 167 -5.45 5.61 -26.62
CA HIS A 167 -5.31 6.85 -27.40
C HIS A 167 -5.95 8.06 -26.73
N GLY A 168 -6.10 8.00 -25.41
CA GLY A 168 -6.49 9.14 -24.59
C GLY A 168 -7.81 8.95 -23.85
N THR A 169 -7.84 9.52 -22.66
CA THR A 169 -9.02 9.56 -21.80
C THR A 169 -9.24 10.98 -21.30
N SER A 170 -10.37 11.58 -21.67
CA SER A 170 -10.84 12.82 -21.06
C SER A 170 -11.65 12.50 -19.81
N CYS A 171 -11.62 13.40 -18.82
CA CYS A 171 -12.37 13.25 -17.58
C CYS A 171 -13.03 14.58 -17.26
N THR A 172 -14.36 14.56 -17.12
CA THR A 172 -15.15 15.73 -16.74
C THR A 172 -15.81 15.42 -15.40
N VAL A 173 -15.54 16.24 -14.40
CA VAL A 173 -16.16 16.12 -13.08
C VAL A 173 -17.31 17.11 -12.95
N ARG A 174 -18.49 16.61 -12.56
CA ARG A 174 -19.67 17.40 -12.24
C ARG A 174 -19.91 17.36 -10.74
N LEU A 175 -20.18 18.52 -10.15
CA LEU A 175 -20.59 18.60 -8.75
C LEU A 175 -22.11 18.74 -8.69
N THR A 176 -22.75 17.94 -7.86
CA THR A 176 -24.21 17.96 -7.66
C THR A 176 -24.58 18.11 -6.19
N ASP A 177 -25.77 18.62 -5.92
CA ASP A 177 -26.40 18.54 -4.59
C ASP A 177 -27.49 17.45 -4.54
N ASP A 178 -27.90 16.92 -5.69
CA ASP A 178 -28.81 15.77 -5.83
C ASP A 178 -28.07 14.43 -5.65
N PRO A 179 -28.38 13.64 -4.61
CA PRO A 179 -27.77 12.33 -4.38
C PRO A 179 -28.10 11.27 -5.46
N ALA A 180 -29.21 11.42 -6.18
CA ALA A 180 -29.61 10.49 -7.23
C ALA A 180 -28.70 10.65 -8.47
N ALA A 181 -28.28 11.87 -8.77
CA ALA A 181 -27.37 12.18 -9.87
C ALA A 181 -25.91 11.72 -9.65
N VAL A 182 -25.52 11.33 -8.42
CA VAL A 182 -24.16 10.82 -8.13
C VAL A 182 -23.92 9.53 -8.93
N GLY A 183 -22.84 9.52 -9.70
CA GLY A 183 -22.55 8.40 -10.61
C GLY A 183 -21.28 8.59 -11.44
N PHE A 184 -21.02 7.60 -12.29
CA PHE A 184 -19.89 7.54 -13.20
C PHE A 184 -20.38 7.01 -14.55
N THR A 185 -20.06 7.70 -15.64
CA THR A 185 -20.40 7.27 -16.99
C THR A 185 -19.15 7.24 -17.85
N VAL A 186 -18.96 6.15 -18.57
CA VAL A 186 -17.92 6.02 -19.60
C VAL A 186 -18.58 6.13 -20.97
N ARG A 187 -18.10 7.06 -21.79
CA ARG A 187 -18.44 7.13 -23.21
C ARG A 187 -17.24 6.67 -24.00
N LEU A 188 -17.40 5.62 -24.80
CA LEU A 188 -16.39 5.18 -25.73
C LEU A 188 -16.58 5.93 -27.05
N GLY A 189 -15.48 6.46 -27.58
CA GLY A 189 -15.46 7.16 -28.85
C GLY A 189 -14.34 6.63 -29.75
N ARG A 190 -14.37 7.09 -30.99
CA ARG A 190 -13.29 6.90 -31.95
C ARG A 190 -12.73 8.25 -32.33
N VAL A 191 -11.41 8.37 -32.32
CA VAL A 191 -10.68 9.54 -32.82
C VAL A 191 -9.74 9.08 -33.92
N TYR A 192 -9.37 9.99 -34.81
CA TYR A 192 -8.36 9.76 -35.84
C TYR A 192 -7.11 10.54 -35.46
N PRO A 193 -6.27 10.02 -34.54
CA PRO A 193 -5.17 10.78 -33.96
C PRO A 193 -4.00 10.97 -34.93
N TYR A 194 -3.98 10.23 -36.04
CA TYR A 194 -2.90 10.25 -37.02
C TYR A 194 -3.28 11.12 -38.23
N GLY A 195 -2.41 12.08 -38.55
CA GLY A 195 -2.49 12.88 -39.78
C GLY A 195 -1.95 12.14 -41.03
N GLY A 196 -2.08 12.77 -42.20
CA GLY A 196 -1.49 12.29 -43.45
C GLY A 196 -2.03 10.94 -43.96
N ARG A 197 -1.13 10.07 -44.44
CA ARG A 197 -1.46 8.76 -45.05
C ARG A 197 -2.07 7.71 -44.10
N TYR A 198 -2.07 7.98 -42.79
CA TYR A 198 -2.56 7.06 -41.76
C TYR A 198 -3.93 7.45 -41.16
N LYS A 199 -4.65 8.37 -41.82
CA LYS A 199 -5.97 8.89 -41.39
C LYS A 199 -7.11 7.86 -41.35
N THR A 200 -6.91 6.65 -41.88
CA THR A 200 -7.98 5.63 -41.94
C THR A 200 -8.10 4.82 -40.66
N PHE A 201 -7.09 4.83 -39.79
CA PHE A 201 -7.10 4.05 -38.56
C PHE A 201 -7.74 4.82 -37.41
N ALA A 202 -9.00 4.48 -37.14
CA ALA A 202 -9.71 4.96 -35.97
C ALA A 202 -9.10 4.35 -34.70
N ALA A 203 -8.84 5.20 -33.72
CA ALA A 203 -8.32 4.84 -32.41
C ALA A 203 -9.40 4.98 -31.34
N ASN A 204 -9.45 4.02 -30.41
CA ASN A 204 -10.39 4.06 -29.29
C ASN A 204 -9.96 5.13 -28.28
N CYS A 205 -10.85 6.06 -27.98
CA CYS A 205 -10.74 7.00 -26.87
C CYS A 205 -11.88 6.78 -25.89
N SER A 206 -11.71 7.28 -24.66
CA SER A 206 -12.79 7.28 -23.67
C SER A 206 -12.99 8.67 -23.08
N SER A 207 -14.24 9.00 -22.77
CA SER A 207 -14.61 10.19 -22.02
C SER A 207 -15.34 9.77 -20.76
N TRP A 208 -14.78 10.15 -19.62
CA TRP A 208 -15.38 9.90 -18.31
C TRP A 208 -16.17 11.11 -17.87
N ILE A 209 -17.38 10.87 -17.39
CA ILE A 209 -18.20 11.86 -16.70
C ILE A 209 -18.39 11.35 -15.28
N VAL A 210 -17.81 12.06 -14.32
CA VAL A 210 -17.85 11.69 -12.89
C VAL A 210 -18.71 12.71 -12.16
N THR A 211 -19.85 12.29 -11.63
CA THR A 211 -20.73 13.17 -10.85
C THR A 211 -20.61 12.82 -9.38
N VAL A 212 -20.18 13.80 -8.56
CA VAL A 212 -20.01 13.64 -7.10
C VAL A 212 -20.72 14.78 -6.35
N PRO A 213 -21.00 14.61 -5.05
CA PRO A 213 -21.58 15.69 -4.26
C PRO A 213 -20.68 16.94 -4.21
N ARG A 214 -21.27 18.14 -4.13
CA ARG A 214 -20.51 19.39 -3.97
C ARG A 214 -19.60 19.37 -2.73
N ARG A 215 -19.98 18.60 -1.71
CA ARG A 215 -19.24 18.40 -0.45
C ARG A 215 -18.31 17.18 -0.46
N TRP A 216 -17.94 16.64 -1.62
CA TRP A 216 -17.15 15.40 -1.75
C TRP A 216 -15.85 15.41 -0.92
N LEU A 217 -15.09 16.51 -0.94
CA LEU A 217 -13.84 16.59 -0.17
C LEU A 217 -14.05 16.36 1.34
N SER A 218 -15.12 16.90 1.93
CA SER A 218 -15.38 16.73 3.36
C SER A 218 -16.12 15.42 3.70
N ARG A 219 -16.84 14.85 2.73
CA ARG A 219 -17.61 13.59 2.90
C ARG A 219 -16.78 12.34 2.62
N VAL A 220 -15.79 12.42 1.73
CA VAL A 220 -15.04 11.27 1.23
C VAL A 220 -13.53 11.46 1.45
N ASP A 221 -12.92 12.47 0.83
CA ASP A 221 -11.44 12.61 0.81
C ASP A 221 -10.84 12.87 2.20
N ARG A 222 -11.47 13.75 2.99
CA ARG A 222 -11.05 14.07 4.37
C ARG A 222 -11.05 12.84 5.27
N TRP A 223 -11.94 11.90 5.02
CA TRP A 223 -12.04 10.66 5.78
C TRP A 223 -11.09 9.58 5.23
N GLY A 224 -10.31 9.84 4.18
CA GLY A 224 -9.45 8.83 3.57
C GLY A 224 -10.24 7.75 2.82
N LEU A 225 -11.46 8.06 2.37
CA LEU A 225 -12.34 7.11 1.67
C LEU A 225 -12.30 7.27 0.15
N ALA A 226 -11.48 8.18 -0.39
CA ALA A 226 -11.45 8.45 -1.83
C ALA A 226 -11.16 7.19 -2.67
N VAL A 227 -10.28 6.32 -2.18
CA VAL A 227 -10.02 5.00 -2.74
C VAL A 227 -10.12 3.97 -1.64
N VAL A 228 -11.01 3.01 -1.79
CA VAL A 228 -11.15 1.88 -0.88
C VAL A 228 -11.07 0.61 -1.71
N ASP A 229 -10.16 -0.31 -1.39
CA ASP A 229 -9.99 -1.58 -2.11
C ASP A 229 -9.83 -1.45 -3.64
N GLY A 230 -9.19 -0.36 -4.09
CA GLY A 230 -9.02 -0.07 -5.52
C GLY A 230 -10.29 0.40 -6.21
N LEU A 231 -11.33 0.79 -5.47
CA LEU A 231 -12.58 1.37 -5.98
C LEU A 231 -12.62 2.86 -5.66
N LEU A 232 -13.18 3.65 -6.58
CA LEU A 232 -13.36 5.10 -6.39
C LEU A 232 -14.67 5.35 -5.63
N THR A 233 -14.60 5.94 -4.44
CA THR A 233 -15.81 6.34 -3.70
C THR A 233 -16.34 7.67 -4.25
N LEU A 234 -17.56 7.67 -4.76
CA LEU A 234 -18.25 8.82 -5.33
C LEU A 234 -19.04 9.61 -4.27
N ASP A 235 -19.53 8.93 -3.25
CA ASP A 235 -20.14 9.55 -2.07
C ASP A 235 -20.01 8.62 -0.86
N ALA A 236 -19.94 9.22 0.33
CA ALA A 236 -19.98 8.54 1.61
C ALA A 236 -20.71 9.42 2.64
N GLN A 237 -21.61 8.82 3.42
CA GLN A 237 -22.28 9.46 4.54
C GLN A 237 -22.12 8.58 5.77
N PRO A 238 -21.59 9.11 6.89
CA PRO A 238 -21.42 8.32 8.10
C PRO A 238 -22.78 7.83 8.63
N LEU A 239 -22.81 6.60 9.12
CA LEU A 239 -23.94 5.96 9.77
C LEU A 239 -23.58 5.60 11.21
N CYS A 240 -24.61 5.44 12.06
CA CYS A 240 -24.40 4.85 13.38
C CYS A 240 -24.01 3.38 13.21
N SER A 241 -22.82 3.03 13.69
CA SER A 241 -22.35 1.65 13.63
C SER A 241 -22.98 0.81 14.75
N PRO A 242 -23.50 -0.38 14.46
CA PRO A 242 -23.97 -1.31 15.47
C PRO A 242 -22.83 -2.03 16.21
N VAL A 243 -21.57 -1.81 15.82
CA VAL A 243 -20.40 -2.49 16.39
C VAL A 243 -19.36 -1.45 16.82
N ALA A 244 -19.00 -1.48 18.11
CA ALA A 244 -17.98 -0.59 18.66
C ALA A 244 -16.64 -0.71 17.91
N GLY A 245 -16.02 0.43 17.61
CA GLY A 245 -14.72 0.51 16.92
C GLY A 245 -14.75 0.28 15.41
N ILE A 246 -15.91 0.00 14.82
CA ILE A 246 -16.10 -0.07 13.36
C ILE A 246 -16.84 1.18 12.90
N GLU A 247 -16.27 1.91 11.96
CA GLU A 247 -16.94 3.01 11.27
C GLU A 247 -17.76 2.47 10.09
N VAL A 248 -18.96 3.02 9.87
CA VAL A 248 -19.84 2.60 8.78
C VAL A 248 -20.30 3.82 8.01
N TYR A 249 -20.34 3.70 6.68
CA TYR A 249 -20.78 4.77 5.78
C TYR A 249 -21.78 4.22 4.77
N ALA A 250 -22.91 4.88 4.56
CA ALA A 250 -23.70 4.71 3.34
C ALA A 250 -22.89 5.28 2.18
N ALA A 251 -22.69 4.51 1.11
CA ALA A 251 -21.72 4.86 0.08
C ALA A 251 -22.21 4.57 -1.34
N VAL A 252 -21.65 5.33 -2.27
CA VAL A 252 -21.74 5.10 -3.71
C VAL A 252 -20.30 5.00 -4.22
N TRP A 253 -19.97 3.94 -4.96
CA TRP A 253 -18.63 3.75 -5.51
C TRP A 253 -18.68 3.32 -6.98
N ALA A 254 -17.59 3.56 -7.68
CA ALA A 254 -17.38 3.14 -9.05
C ALA A 254 -16.35 1.99 -9.08
N ALA A 255 -16.70 0.92 -9.79
CA ALA A 255 -15.88 -0.27 -9.99
C ALA A 255 -15.67 -0.51 -11.48
N GLN A 256 -14.41 -0.62 -11.90
CA GLN A 256 -14.10 -0.97 -13.29
C GLN A 256 -14.28 -2.47 -13.48
N THR A 257 -15.07 -2.84 -14.47
CA THR A 257 -15.38 -4.22 -14.82
C THR A 257 -14.40 -4.71 -15.90
N ARG A 258 -14.87 -5.55 -16.84
CA ARG A 258 -14.04 -6.04 -17.94
C ARG A 258 -13.74 -4.89 -18.91
N GLY A 259 -12.47 -4.73 -19.28
CA GLY A 259 -12.03 -3.68 -20.20
C GLY A 259 -12.08 -2.29 -19.55
N LEU A 260 -12.74 -1.35 -20.24
CA LEU A 260 -12.84 0.07 -19.86
C LEU A 260 -14.19 0.45 -19.24
N ASP A 261 -15.12 -0.50 -19.11
CA ASP A 261 -16.44 -0.26 -18.55
C ASP A 261 -16.36 -0.03 -17.02
N VAL A 262 -17.21 0.85 -16.51
CA VAL A 262 -17.26 1.24 -15.10
C VAL A 262 -18.69 1.18 -14.62
N ARG A 263 -18.94 0.34 -13.62
CA ARG A 263 -20.23 0.22 -12.95
C ARG A 263 -20.27 1.08 -11.70
N VAL A 264 -21.41 1.71 -11.45
CA VAL A 264 -21.70 2.38 -10.19
C VAL A 264 -22.48 1.43 -9.30
N GLU A 265 -22.05 1.30 -8.05
CA GLU A 265 -22.71 0.50 -7.02
C GLU A 265 -23.05 1.37 -5.81
N ARG A 266 -24.10 0.95 -5.09
CA ARG A 266 -24.60 1.62 -3.89
C ARG A 266 -24.69 0.58 -2.76
N GLY A 267 -24.36 1.00 -1.55
CA GLY A 267 -24.41 0.13 -0.38
C GLY A 267 -23.74 0.78 0.82
N ALA A 268 -22.90 0.02 1.53
CA ALA A 268 -22.17 0.49 2.70
C ALA A 268 -20.68 0.17 2.64
N ILE A 269 -19.88 1.04 3.25
CA ILE A 269 -18.46 0.81 3.54
C ILE A 269 -18.33 0.64 5.05
N ALA A 270 -17.76 -0.47 5.50
CA ALA A 270 -17.34 -0.66 6.88
C ALA A 270 -15.81 -0.54 6.97
N ARG A 271 -15.30 0.15 8.00
CA ARG A 271 -13.86 0.38 8.18
C ARG A 271 -13.43 0.23 9.64
N GLN A 272 -12.26 -0.35 9.86
CA GLN A 272 -11.53 -0.32 11.13
C GLN A 272 -10.04 -0.11 10.86
N GLY A 273 -9.52 1.06 11.24
CA GLY A 273 -8.17 1.49 10.87
C GLY A 273 -8.00 1.54 9.35
N GLU A 274 -6.96 0.87 8.84
CA GLU A 274 -6.65 0.80 7.41
C GLU A 274 -7.45 -0.27 6.65
N ILE A 275 -8.16 -1.16 7.36
CA ILE A 275 -8.93 -2.23 6.73
C ILE A 275 -10.36 -1.75 6.52
N ALA A 276 -10.81 -1.79 5.27
CA ALA A 276 -12.18 -1.48 4.90
C ALA A 276 -12.79 -2.57 4.02
N TYR A 277 -14.11 -2.57 3.87
CA TYR A 277 -14.85 -3.48 3.01
C TYR A 277 -16.16 -2.87 2.51
N HIS A 278 -16.50 -3.13 1.24
CA HIS A 278 -17.77 -2.72 0.62
C HIS A 278 -18.81 -3.84 0.73
N GLY A 279 -20.03 -3.51 1.12
CA GLY A 279 -21.17 -4.41 1.09
C GLY A 279 -22.38 -3.74 0.44
N SER A 280 -23.31 -4.52 -0.09
CA SER A 280 -24.59 -3.99 -0.58
C SER A 280 -25.48 -3.41 0.53
N ASP A 281 -25.18 -3.75 1.79
CA ASP A 281 -25.79 -3.23 3.00
C ASP A 281 -24.77 -3.20 4.16
N VAL A 282 -25.17 -2.61 5.29
CA VAL A 282 -24.33 -2.47 6.50
C VAL A 282 -23.89 -3.83 7.06
N ALA A 283 -24.80 -4.80 7.11
CA ALA A 283 -24.51 -6.11 7.69
C ALA A 283 -23.46 -6.86 6.87
N ARG A 284 -23.58 -6.86 5.54
CA ARG A 284 -22.62 -7.45 4.61
C ARG A 284 -21.28 -6.72 4.64
N ALA A 285 -21.27 -5.39 4.76
CA ALA A 285 -20.05 -4.61 4.89
C ALA A 285 -19.26 -5.01 6.15
N ILE A 286 -19.93 -5.08 7.31
CA ILE A 286 -19.32 -5.48 8.59
C ILE A 286 -18.85 -6.93 8.56
N ALA A 287 -19.67 -7.86 8.05
CA ALA A 287 -19.31 -9.27 7.94
C ALA A 287 -18.07 -9.46 7.06
N GLY A 288 -18.01 -8.76 5.92
CA GLY A 288 -16.86 -8.79 5.04
C GLY A 288 -15.61 -8.15 5.62
N LEU A 289 -15.75 -7.05 6.35
CA LEU A 289 -14.65 -6.43 7.11
C LEU A 289 -14.07 -7.41 8.13
N ARG A 290 -14.91 -8.01 8.99
CA ARG A 290 -14.47 -9.00 9.99
C ARG A 290 -13.74 -10.18 9.36
N ARG A 291 -14.25 -10.70 8.24
CA ARG A 291 -13.58 -11.76 7.48
C ARG A 291 -12.22 -11.30 6.98
N LYS A 292 -12.11 -10.09 6.44
CA LYS A 292 -10.87 -9.51 5.92
C LYS A 292 -9.84 -9.27 7.04
N MET A 293 -10.27 -8.78 8.20
CA MET A 293 -9.44 -8.65 9.39
C MET A 293 -8.91 -10.00 9.87
N SER A 294 -9.78 -11.01 9.98
CA SER A 294 -9.35 -12.36 10.37
C SER A 294 -8.33 -12.94 9.38
N LEU A 295 -8.47 -12.67 8.09
CA LEU A 295 -7.48 -13.06 7.08
C LEU A 295 -6.16 -12.29 7.23
N ALA A 296 -6.21 -10.99 7.52
CA ALA A 296 -5.02 -10.17 7.77
C ALA A 296 -4.26 -10.66 9.02
N GLU A 297 -4.98 -10.93 10.11
CA GLU A 297 -4.41 -11.54 11.33
C GLU A 297 -3.75 -12.88 11.03
N ARG A 298 -4.45 -13.76 10.29
CA ARG A 298 -3.88 -15.07 9.88
C ARG A 298 -2.61 -14.93 9.04
N ARG A 299 -2.51 -13.91 8.21
CA ARG A 299 -1.33 -13.62 7.39
C ARG A 299 -0.19 -13.01 8.21
N ALA A 300 -0.51 -12.27 9.27
CA ALA A 300 0.47 -11.68 10.18
C ALA A 300 1.09 -12.71 11.15
N LEU A 301 0.46 -13.86 11.34
CA LEU A 301 1.01 -14.94 12.16
C LEU A 301 2.35 -15.46 11.58
N SER A 302 3.31 -15.73 12.47
CA SER A 302 4.55 -16.41 12.08
C SER A 302 4.23 -17.78 11.43
N PRO A 303 5.13 -18.31 10.58
CA PRO A 303 4.99 -19.66 10.04
C PRO A 303 4.72 -20.71 11.12
N GLU A 304 5.40 -20.65 12.28
CA GLU A 304 5.18 -21.61 13.37
C GLU A 304 3.76 -21.50 13.93
N ASN A 305 3.30 -20.28 14.23
CA ASN A 305 1.94 -20.05 14.74
C ASN A 305 0.84 -20.49 13.77
N ARG A 306 1.12 -20.42 12.45
CA ARG A 306 0.21 -20.95 11.42
C ARG A 306 0.16 -22.47 11.43
N ALA A 307 1.31 -23.13 11.55
CA ALA A 307 1.40 -24.58 11.66
C ALA A 307 0.69 -25.09 12.92
N GLU A 308 0.92 -24.45 14.06
CA GLU A 308 0.29 -24.81 15.33
C GLU A 308 -1.23 -24.66 15.31
N ARG A 309 -1.76 -23.56 14.76
CA ARG A 309 -3.22 -23.43 14.55
C ARG A 309 -3.78 -24.47 13.59
N ARG A 310 -3.02 -24.90 12.58
CA ARG A 310 -3.41 -25.98 11.65
C ARG A 310 -3.50 -27.29 12.42
N LEU A 311 -2.54 -27.60 13.29
CA LEU A 311 -2.55 -28.76 14.19
C LEU A 311 -3.73 -28.76 15.18
N GLN A 312 -4.04 -27.61 15.79
CA GLN A 312 -5.20 -27.50 16.69
C GLN A 312 -6.53 -27.75 15.96
N ARG A 313 -6.66 -27.30 14.70
CA ARG A 313 -7.84 -27.60 13.86
C ARG A 313 -7.89 -29.07 13.47
N LEU A 314 -6.75 -29.67 13.10
CA LEU A 314 -6.64 -31.11 12.82
C LEU A 314 -7.16 -31.93 14.02
N ALA A 315 -6.74 -31.59 15.24
CA ALA A 315 -7.22 -32.26 16.45
C ALA A 315 -8.73 -32.06 16.71
N THR A 316 -9.27 -30.88 16.37
CA THR A 316 -10.72 -30.61 16.50
C THR A 316 -11.54 -31.39 15.49
N PHE A 317 -11.10 -31.47 14.23
CA PHE A 317 -11.77 -32.25 13.20
C PHE A 317 -11.67 -33.75 13.45
N ALA A 318 -10.51 -34.26 13.87
CA ALA A 318 -10.34 -35.66 14.22
C ALA A 318 -11.35 -36.10 15.29
N ARG A 319 -11.57 -35.26 16.32
CA ARG A 319 -12.54 -35.56 17.39
C ARG A 319 -14.01 -35.54 16.93
N ARG A 320 -14.35 -34.71 15.93
CA ARG A 320 -15.75 -34.48 15.54
C ARG A 320 -16.20 -35.25 14.31
N PHE A 321 -15.28 -35.50 13.39
CA PHE A 321 -15.55 -36.05 12.06
C PHE A 321 -14.58 -37.18 11.70
N GLY A 322 -13.83 -37.72 12.68
CA GLY A 322 -12.74 -38.67 12.41
C GLY A 322 -13.16 -39.92 11.64
N ASP A 323 -14.37 -40.42 11.90
CA ASP A 323 -14.89 -41.64 11.30
C ASP A 323 -15.54 -41.42 9.92
N GLU A 324 -15.63 -40.17 9.46
CA GLU A 324 -16.26 -39.87 8.17
C GLU A 324 -15.44 -40.47 7.02
N PRO A 325 -16.10 -41.18 6.08
CA PRO A 325 -15.40 -41.80 4.97
C PRO A 325 -14.87 -40.74 4.00
N VAL A 326 -13.65 -40.96 3.50
CA VAL A 326 -13.00 -40.14 2.49
C VAL A 326 -12.63 -41.04 1.32
N THR A 327 -13.00 -40.64 0.11
CA THR A 327 -12.71 -41.38 -1.13
C THR A 327 -11.79 -40.58 -2.05
N LEU A 328 -11.27 -41.22 -3.11
CA LEU A 328 -10.54 -40.50 -4.14
C LEU A 328 -11.41 -39.47 -4.89
N ASP A 329 -12.73 -39.68 -4.94
CA ASP A 329 -13.66 -38.71 -5.53
C ASP A 329 -13.70 -37.40 -4.74
N ASP A 330 -13.51 -37.44 -3.41
CA ASP A 330 -13.38 -36.22 -2.60
C ASP A 330 -12.13 -35.42 -3.00
N SER A 331 -11.05 -36.11 -3.39
CA SER A 331 -9.84 -35.47 -3.94
C SER A 331 -10.07 -34.88 -5.33
N ALA A 332 -10.75 -35.63 -6.20
CA ALA A 332 -11.11 -35.14 -7.53
C ALA A 332 -12.06 -33.94 -7.47
N ALA A 333 -13.03 -33.94 -6.55
CA ALA A 333 -14.00 -32.87 -6.36
C ALA A 333 -13.36 -31.53 -5.95
N VAL A 334 -12.18 -31.56 -5.31
CA VAL A 334 -11.41 -30.35 -5.00
C VAL A 334 -10.38 -29.98 -6.07
N GLY A 335 -10.35 -30.71 -7.19
CA GLY A 335 -9.51 -30.42 -8.35
C GLY A 335 -8.09 -30.98 -8.27
N ASN A 336 -7.82 -31.91 -7.35
CA ASN A 336 -6.52 -32.54 -7.27
C ASN A 336 -6.30 -33.51 -8.44
N CYS A 337 -5.06 -33.59 -8.94
CA CYS A 337 -4.74 -34.58 -9.96
C CYS A 337 -4.63 -35.99 -9.34
N ALA A 338 -5.00 -37.02 -10.11
CA ALA A 338 -5.00 -38.41 -9.65
C ALA A 338 -3.59 -38.87 -9.25
N TYR A 339 -2.58 -38.54 -10.05
CA TYR A 339 -1.19 -38.89 -9.79
C TYR A 339 -0.68 -38.28 -8.47
N GLY A 340 -0.91 -36.97 -8.26
CA GLY A 340 -0.49 -36.28 -7.04
C GLY A 340 -1.17 -36.84 -5.80
N THR A 341 -2.48 -37.14 -5.90
CA THR A 341 -3.24 -37.77 -4.81
C THR A 341 -2.64 -39.12 -4.44
N ARG A 342 -2.42 -40.02 -5.41
CA ARG A 342 -1.83 -41.34 -5.17
C ARG A 342 -0.41 -41.23 -4.59
N SER A 343 0.42 -40.37 -5.15
CA SER A 343 1.78 -40.12 -4.67
C SER A 343 1.80 -39.65 -3.21
N TRP A 344 0.88 -38.75 -2.84
CA TRP A 344 0.73 -38.30 -1.46
C TRP A 344 0.24 -39.44 -0.56
N CYS A 345 -0.80 -40.19 -0.95
CA CYS A 345 -1.33 -41.32 -0.20
C CYS A 345 -0.25 -42.36 0.13
N TYR A 346 0.53 -42.80 -0.88
CA TYR A 346 1.65 -43.71 -0.65
C TYR A 346 2.68 -43.11 0.30
N GLY A 347 2.97 -41.81 0.17
CA GLY A 347 3.91 -41.10 1.02
C GLY A 347 3.50 -40.97 2.49
N VAL A 348 2.22 -41.20 2.83
CA VAL A 348 1.69 -41.19 4.20
C VAL A 348 1.12 -42.54 4.65
N GLY A 349 1.34 -43.59 3.86
CA GLY A 349 0.88 -44.95 4.16
C GLY A 349 -0.64 -45.16 4.06
N ILE A 350 -1.34 -44.38 3.22
CA ILE A 350 -2.74 -44.62 2.85
C ILE A 350 -2.74 -45.42 1.55
N ASP A 351 -3.43 -46.56 1.53
CA ASP A 351 -3.65 -47.33 0.31
C ASP A 351 -4.71 -46.63 -0.56
N PRO A 352 -4.34 -46.08 -1.73
CA PRO A 352 -5.30 -45.41 -2.60
C PRO A 352 -6.26 -46.38 -3.30
N ASP A 353 -5.95 -47.69 -3.33
CA ASP A 353 -6.76 -48.70 -4.02
C ASP A 353 -7.82 -49.34 -3.11
N ALA A 354 -7.81 -49.04 -1.80
CA ALA A 354 -8.77 -49.52 -0.81
C ALA A 354 -10.21 -48.92 -0.96
N ASN A 355 -10.48 -48.15 -2.01
CA ASN A 355 -11.72 -47.39 -2.31
C ASN A 355 -12.17 -46.35 -1.27
N VAL A 356 -11.98 -46.59 0.03
CA VAL A 356 -12.40 -45.72 1.13
C VAL A 356 -11.34 -45.69 2.23
N THR A 357 -11.06 -44.51 2.76
CA THR A 357 -10.31 -44.30 4.01
C THR A 357 -11.13 -43.46 4.98
N THR A 358 -10.61 -43.15 6.17
CA THR A 358 -11.30 -42.28 7.13
C THR A 358 -10.65 -40.90 7.18
N LEU A 359 -11.44 -39.89 7.57
CA LEU A 359 -10.91 -38.55 7.76
C LEU A 359 -9.79 -38.55 8.81
N ALA A 360 -9.92 -39.33 9.89
CA ALA A 360 -8.86 -39.48 10.90
C ALA A 360 -7.52 -39.92 10.28
N ARG A 361 -7.51 -40.88 9.35
CA ARG A 361 -6.30 -41.31 8.63
C ARG A 361 -5.72 -40.22 7.74
N VAL A 362 -6.58 -39.48 7.03
CA VAL A 362 -6.15 -38.35 6.19
C VAL A 362 -5.55 -37.22 7.04
N LEU A 363 -6.15 -36.91 8.19
CA LEU A 363 -5.65 -35.89 9.13
C LEU A 363 -4.28 -36.30 9.71
N GLU A 364 -4.07 -37.59 9.98
CA GLU A 364 -2.76 -38.12 10.41
C GLU A 364 -1.71 -37.99 9.30
N GLY A 365 -2.06 -38.34 8.05
CA GLY A 365 -1.19 -38.10 6.91
C GLY A 365 -0.85 -36.60 6.73
N CYS A 366 -1.81 -35.71 6.98
CA CYS A 366 -1.57 -34.25 6.95
C CYS A 366 -0.58 -33.77 8.03
N ARG A 367 -0.47 -34.47 9.17
CA ARG A 367 0.54 -34.16 10.20
C ARG A 367 1.94 -34.58 9.76
N GLN A 368 2.04 -35.75 9.13
CA GLN A 368 3.30 -36.31 8.66
C GLN A 368 3.85 -35.56 7.44
N ARG A 369 2.99 -35.29 6.45
CA ARG A 369 3.35 -34.61 5.21
C ARG A 369 2.33 -33.53 4.85
N PRO A 370 2.46 -32.32 5.43
CA PRO A 370 1.51 -31.24 5.21
C PRO A 370 1.47 -30.81 3.74
N GLN A 371 0.29 -30.94 3.11
CA GLN A 371 0.01 -30.40 1.78
C GLN A 371 -1.32 -29.65 1.76
N ASP A 372 -1.40 -28.63 0.90
CA ASP A 372 -2.59 -27.77 0.82
C ASP A 372 -3.75 -28.48 0.11
N GLU A 373 -3.42 -29.34 -0.85
CA GLU A 373 -4.33 -30.23 -1.59
C GLU A 373 -5.03 -31.23 -0.66
N ALA A 374 -4.27 -31.90 0.22
CA ALA A 374 -4.84 -32.82 1.22
C ALA A 374 -5.74 -32.07 2.21
N TRP A 375 -5.40 -30.82 2.55
CA TRP A 375 -6.23 -29.99 3.40
C TRP A 375 -7.52 -29.53 2.72
N ALA A 376 -7.50 -29.31 1.40
CA ALA A 376 -8.71 -29.04 0.64
C ALA A 376 -9.70 -30.22 0.73
N VAL A 377 -9.20 -31.46 0.65
CA VAL A 377 -10.02 -32.68 0.84
C VAL A 377 -10.63 -32.73 2.24
N VAL A 378 -9.83 -32.48 3.29
CA VAL A 378 -10.33 -32.42 4.68
C VAL A 378 -11.46 -31.39 4.81
N MET A 379 -11.28 -30.20 4.25
CA MET A 379 -12.30 -29.14 4.31
C MET A 379 -13.55 -29.49 3.51
N HIS A 380 -13.40 -30.16 2.36
CA HIS A 380 -14.52 -30.64 1.53
C HIS A 380 -15.38 -31.65 2.30
N VAL A 381 -14.75 -32.67 2.91
CA VAL A 381 -15.44 -33.70 3.69
C VAL A 381 -16.16 -33.07 4.89
N VAL A 382 -15.50 -32.18 5.65
CA VAL A 382 -16.14 -31.47 6.79
C VAL A 382 -17.33 -30.63 6.33
N GLN A 383 -17.25 -29.98 5.16
CA GLN A 383 -18.35 -29.21 4.61
C GLN A 383 -19.53 -30.11 4.22
N ARG A 384 -19.26 -31.26 3.59
CA ARG A 384 -20.27 -32.27 3.25
C ARG A 384 -21.01 -32.77 4.49
N CYS A 385 -20.29 -33.07 5.57
CA CYS A 385 -20.89 -33.55 6.82
C CYS A 385 -21.74 -32.50 7.54
N ARG A 386 -21.45 -31.21 7.35
CA ARG A 386 -22.25 -30.10 7.95
C ARG A 386 -23.54 -29.81 7.18
N SER A 387 -23.63 -30.25 5.93
CA SER A 387 -24.80 -30.07 5.07
C SER A 387 -25.76 -31.25 5.12
N ARG A 388 -25.36 -32.36 5.76
CA ARG A 388 -26.26 -33.44 6.19
C ARG A 388 -26.92 -33.03 7.49
#